data_AF-A0A9E2Q596-F1
#
_entry.id   AF-A0A9E2Q596-F1
#
_cell.length_a   1.000
_cell.length_b   1.000
_cell.length_c   1.000
_cell.angle_alpha   90.00
_cell.angle_beta   90.00
_cell.angle_gamma   90.00
#
_symmetry.space_group_name_H-M   'P 1'
#
loop_
_entity.id
_entity.type
_entity.pdbx_description
1 polymer ?
#
loop_
_entity_poly.entity_id
_entity_poly.type
_entity_poly.pdbx_seq_one_letter_code
_entity_poly.pdbx_strand_id
1 'polypeptide(L)' 'DDFSATDDQIAMLPHADFVKIDCRDLLVQGERLLEIGGRYGARLIAERVETPELVSYCAKLGFGLLQGDALGPAVTMPLL' A
#
# COMPACT_ATOMS: atom_id res chain seq x y z
N ASP A 1 -0.55 -4.07 7.76
CA ASP A 1 -1.21 -4.58 6.54
C ASP A 1 -2.65 -4.11 6.52
N ASP A 2 -3.34 -4.15 5.38
CA ASP A 2 -4.75 -3.73 5.22
C ASP A 2 -5.06 -2.37 5.91
N PHE A 3 -4.20 -1.37 5.69
CA PHE A 3 -4.29 -0.11 6.43
C PHE A 3 -5.47 0.75 5.96
N SER A 4 -6.35 1.10 6.90
CA SER A 4 -7.55 1.93 6.69
C SER A 4 -7.67 3.07 7.72
N ALA A 5 -6.59 3.36 8.45
CA ALA A 5 -6.47 4.42 9.46
C ALA A 5 -7.43 4.29 10.65
N THR A 6 -7.66 3.08 11.14
CA THR A 6 -8.32 2.88 12.44
C THR A 6 -7.42 3.33 13.59
N ASP A 7 -8.00 3.63 14.75
CA ASP A 7 -7.24 4.09 15.93
C ASP A 7 -6.15 3.09 16.35
N ASP A 8 -6.48 1.79 16.33
CA ASP A 8 -5.52 0.72 16.65
C ASP A 8 -4.38 0.67 15.63
N GLN A 9 -4.66 0.82 14.34
CA GLN A 9 -3.63 0.84 13.30
C GLN A 9 -2.73 2.08 13.44
N ILE A 10 -3.31 3.24 13.77
CA ILE A 10 -2.56 4.48 14.01
C ILE A 10 -1.61 4.31 15.21
N ALA A 11 -2.06 3.66 16.29
CA ALA A 11 -1.24 3.39 17.46
C ALA A 11 -0.02 2.48 17.15
N MET A 12 -0.09 1.65 16.10
CA MET A 12 1.02 0.79 15.68
C MET A 12 2.07 1.52 14.82
N LEU A 13 1.72 2.64 14.18
CA LEU A 13 2.58 3.32 13.20
C LEU A 13 3.99 3.69 13.71
N PRO A 14 4.20 4.12 14.97
CA PRO A 14 5.54 4.40 15.49
C PRO A 14 6.50 3.20 15.48
N HIS A 15 5.97 1.99 15.31
CA HIS A 15 6.72 0.74 15.31
C HIS A 15 6.76 0.04 13.95
N ALA A 16 6.18 0.67 12.92
CA ALA A 16 6.04 0.06 11.60
C ALA A 16 7.05 0.67 10.61
N ASP A 17 7.86 -0.19 9.99
CA ASP A 17 8.73 0.22 8.88
C ASP A 17 7.94 0.36 7.56
N PHE A 18 6.85 -0.40 7.42
CA PHE A 18 6.04 -0.48 6.22
C PHE A 18 4.55 -0.42 6.53
N VAL A 19 3.81 0.29 5.67
CA VAL A 19 2.34 0.33 5.70
C VAL A 19 1.84 -0.05 4.31
N LYS A 20 1.02 -1.10 4.25
CA LYS A 20 0.38 -1.58 3.02
C LYS A 20 -1.04 -1.00 2.97
N ILE A 21 -1.37 -0.35 1.85
CA ILE A 21 -2.65 0.32 1.59
C ILE A 21 -3.26 -0.32 0.34
N ASP A 22 -4.47 -0.84 0.47
CA ASP A 22 -5.23 -1.40 -0.65
C ASP A 22 -5.61 -0.30 -1.65
N CYS A 23 -5.34 -0.52 -2.93
CA CYS A 23 -5.72 0.41 -4.00
C CYS A 23 -7.21 0.76 -4.00
N ARG A 24 -8.09 -0.15 -3.56
CA ARG A 24 -9.53 0.11 -3.51
C ARG A 24 -9.87 1.14 -2.44
N ASP A 25 -9.24 1.05 -1.26
CA ASP A 25 -9.38 2.05 -0.21
C ASP A 25 -8.71 3.37 -0.61
N LEU A 26 -7.59 3.30 -1.33
CA LEU A 26 -6.92 4.47 -1.88
C LEU A 26 -7.79 5.24 -2.89
N LEU A 27 -8.52 4.54 -3.76
CA LEU A 27 -9.43 5.18 -4.72
C LEU A 27 -10.62 5.88 -4.02
N VAL A 28 -11.02 5.40 -2.84
CA VAL A 28 -12.13 5.98 -2.07
C VAL A 28 -11.66 7.12 -1.17
N GLN A 29 -10.53 6.96 -0.50
CA GLN A 29 -10.05 7.88 0.54
C GLN A 29 -8.91 8.80 0.10
N GLY A 30 -8.23 8.48 -0.99
CA GLY A 30 -7.19 9.28 -1.61
C GLY A 30 -6.00 9.56 -0.69
N GLU A 31 -5.48 10.78 -0.79
CA GLU A 31 -4.25 11.25 -0.12
C GLU A 31 -4.32 11.18 1.42
N ARG A 32 -5.52 11.16 2.02
CA ARG A 32 -5.66 11.07 3.48
C ARG A 32 -4.98 9.83 4.07
N LEU A 33 -5.10 8.68 3.41
CA LEU A 33 -4.44 7.45 3.89
C LEU A 33 -2.92 7.55 3.79
N LEU A 34 -2.40 8.29 2.81
CA LEU A 34 -0.96 8.50 2.63
C LEU A 34 -0.40 9.39 3.72
N GLU A 35 -1.09 10.50 4.00
CA GLU A 35 -0.70 11.43 5.06
C GLU A 35 -0.64 10.75 6.43
N ILE A 36 -1.67 9.97 6.78
CA ILE A 36 -1.73 9.28 8.07
C ILE A 36 -0.71 8.14 8.11
N GLY A 37 -0.70 7.26 7.11
CA GLY A 37 0.16 6.09 7.08
C GLY A 37 1.65 6.44 7.05
N GLY A 38 2.02 7.53 6.37
CA GLY A 38 3.41 7.97 6.24
C GLY A 38 3.92 8.82 7.41
N ARG A 39 3.04 9.23 8.33
CA ARG A 39 3.32 10.26 9.36
C ARG A 39 4.50 9.92 10.28
N TYR A 40 4.77 8.64 10.49
CA TYR A 40 5.84 8.15 11.37
C TYR A 40 7.08 7.65 10.61
N GLY A 41 7.19 7.98 9.32
CA GLY A 41 8.34 7.62 8.49
C GLY A 41 8.27 6.23 7.85
N ALA A 42 7.15 5.52 8.02
CA ALA A 42 6.93 4.24 7.37
C ALA A 42 6.92 4.39 5.84
N ARG A 43 7.49 3.41 5.14
CA ARG A 43 7.40 3.33 3.68
C ARG A 43 6.03 2.79 3.29
N LEU A 44 5.34 3.53 2.43
CA LEU A 44 4.03 3.13 1.92
C LEU A 44 4.17 2.15 0.76
N ILE A 45 3.34 1.12 0.78
CA ILE A 45 3.19 0.10 -0.26
C ILE A 45 1.75 0.14 -0.75
N ALA A 46 1.54 0.34 -2.04
CA ALA A 46 0.22 0.15 -2.63
C ALA A 46 0.06 -1.33 -3.01
N GLU A 47 -1.01 -1.97 -2.53
CA GLU A 47 -1.34 -3.36 -2.82
C GLU A 47 -2.65 -3.49 -3.61
N ARG A 48 -2.86 -4.68 -4.22
CA ARG A 48 -3.93 -4.91 -5.21
C ARG A 48 -3.85 -3.95 -6.40
N VAL A 49 -2.63 -3.70 -6.87
CA VAL A 49 -2.36 -2.98 -8.12
C VAL A 49 -2.64 -3.94 -9.29
N GLU A 50 -3.90 -4.03 -9.70
CA GLU A 50 -4.37 -5.05 -10.66
C GLU A 50 -4.28 -4.61 -12.13
N THR A 51 -4.13 -3.31 -12.41
CA THR A 51 -4.03 -2.80 -13.80
C THR A 51 -2.85 -1.84 -14.00
N PRO A 52 -2.36 -1.68 -15.26
CA PRO A 52 -1.32 -0.68 -15.58
C PRO A 52 -1.72 0.76 -15.25
N GLU A 53 -3.03 1.06 -15.31
CA GLU A 53 -3.57 2.36 -14.91
C GLU A 53 -3.40 2.58 -13.41
N LEU A 54 -3.62 1.55 -12.60
CA LEU A 54 -3.36 1.60 -11.15
C LEU A 54 -1.87 1.77 -10.85
N VAL A 55 -0.97 1.13 -11.60
CA VAL A 55 0.49 1.37 -11.48
C VAL A 55 0.79 2.85 -11.67
N SER A 56 0.27 3.43 -12.76
CA SER A 56 0.49 4.85 -13.09
C SER A 56 -0.14 5.78 -12.06
N TYR A 57 -1.32 5.43 -11.54
CA TYR A 57 -2.03 6.19 -10.51
C TYR A 57 -1.25 6.20 -9.18
N CYS A 58 -0.85 5.04 -8.67
CA CYS A 58 -0.08 4.94 -7.43
C CYS A 58 1.30 5.62 -7.55
N ALA A 59 1.96 5.51 -8.70
CA ALA A 59 3.22 6.22 -8.94
C ALA A 59 3.06 7.75 -8.87
N LYS A 60 1.97 8.30 -9.45
CA LYS A 60 1.67 9.73 -9.37
C LYS A 60 1.40 10.21 -7.94
N LEU A 61 0.85 9.35 -7.10
CA LEU A 61 0.65 9.62 -5.68
C LEU A 61 1.93 9.47 -4.85
N GLY A 62 3.05 9.12 -5.46
CA GLY A 62 4.36 9.05 -4.80
C GLY A 62 4.69 7.69 -4.17
N PHE A 63 3.90 6.64 -4.44
CA PHE A 63 4.28 5.28 -4.01
C PHE A 63 5.55 4.83 -4.73
N GLY A 64 6.57 4.50 -3.95
CA GLY A 64 7.81 3.89 -4.44
C GLY A 64 7.81 2.35 -4.37
N LEU A 65 6.79 1.74 -3.77
CA LEU A 65 6.63 0.29 -3.61
C LEU A 65 5.20 -0.09 -4.02
N LEU A 66 5.09 -1.09 -4.90
CA LEU A 66 3.82 -1.53 -5.49
C LEU A 66 3.76 -3.07 -5.47
N GLN A 67 2.58 -3.63 -5.24
CA GLN A 67 2.30 -5.07 -5.30
C GLN A 67 0.94 -5.34 -5.96
N GLY A 68 0.89 -6.25 -6.93
CA GLY A 68 -0.36 -6.72 -7.55
C GLY A 68 -0.15 -7.33 -8.92
N ASP A 69 -1.22 -7.92 -9.47
CA ASP A 69 -1.18 -8.71 -10.70
C ASP A 69 -0.70 -7.93 -11.93
N ALA A 70 -0.81 -6.59 -11.94
CA ALA A 70 -0.23 -5.76 -13.00
C ALA A 70 1.30 -5.85 -13.08
N LEU A 71 1.95 -6.24 -11.98
CA LEU A 71 3.40 -6.38 -11.84
C LEU A 71 3.84 -7.85 -11.89
N GLY A 72 2.89 -8.77 -11.78
CA GLY A 72 3.10 -10.21 -11.77
C GLY A 72 2.28 -10.90 -10.68
N PRO A 73 1.73 -12.09 -10.95
CA PRO A 73 0.94 -12.81 -9.97
C PRO A 73 1.84 -13.34 -8.84
N ALA A 74 1.24 -13.61 -7.69
CA ALA A 74 1.89 -14.42 -6.66
C ALA A 74 2.23 -15.81 -7.23
N VAL A 75 3.46 -16.27 -6.98
CA VAL A 75 3.92 -17.59 -7.42
C VAL A 75 4.35 -18.43 -6.22
N THR A 76 3.98 -19.71 -6.22
CA THR A 76 4.51 -20.67 -5.24
C THR A 76 5.88 -21.13 -5.71
N MET A 77 6.90 -20.97 -4.87
CA MET A 77 8.21 -21.55 -5.13
C MET A 77 8.15 -23.06 -4.89
N PRO A 78 8.51 -23.90 -5.87
CA PRO A 78 8.61 -25.34 -5.63
C PRO A 78 9.72 -25.62 -4.61
N LEU A 79 9.45 -26.53 -3.68
CA LEU A 79 10.49 -27.06 -2.80
C LEU A 79 11.48 -27.86 -3.67
N LEU A 80 12.76 -27.45 -3.66
CA LEU A 80 13.87 -28.21 -4.26
C LEU A 80 14.16 -29.48 -3.44
#